data_AF-C2KJE8-F1
#
_entry.id   AF-C2KJE8-F1
#
_cell.length_a   1.000
_cell.length_b   1.000
_cell.length_c   1.000
_cell.angle_alpha   90.00
_cell.angle_beta   90.00
_cell.angle_gamma   90.00
#
_symmetry.space_group_name_H-M   'P 1'
#
loop_
_entity.id
_entity.type
_entity.pdbx_description
1 polymer ?
#
loop_
_entity_poly.entity_id
_entity_poly.type
_entity_poly.pdbx_seq_one_letter_code
_entity_poly.pdbx_strand_id
1 'polypeptide(L)' 'MSFDVTKNYLQKEIQIELKGITSETFNKHYRSDKNFPKPIFDTPRKKVWDGRALVYYFDKKSGR' A
#
# COMPACT_ATOMS: atom_id res chain seq x y z
N MET A 1 -0.18 -12.16 4.43
CA MET A 1 0.29 -10.91 3.80
C MET A 1 1.00 -10.15 4.90
N SER A 2 2.31 -10.07 4.81
CA SER A 2 3.09 -9.33 5.81
C SER A 2 4.07 -8.46 5.03
N PHE A 3 3.71 -7.19 4.90
CA PHE A 3 4.66 -6.18 4.47
C PHE A 3 5.82 -6.16 5.47
N ASP A 4 7.01 -5.81 4.99
CA ASP A 4 8.21 -5.69 5.79
C ASP A 4 8.43 -4.22 6.15
N VAL A 5 8.61 -3.93 7.44
CA VAL A 5 8.74 -2.55 7.95
C VAL A 5 10.02 -1.86 7.49
N THR A 6 11.01 -2.62 7.01
CA THR A 6 12.32 -2.09 6.58
C THR A 6 12.40 -1.85 5.08
N LYS A 7 11.39 -2.29 4.32
CA LYS A 7 11.36 -2.22 2.87
C LYS A 7 10.40 -1.15 2.37
N ASN A 8 10.64 -0.73 1.14
CA ASN A 8 9.76 0.14 0.39
C ASN A 8 9.09 -0.66 -0.73
N TYR A 9 7.83 -0.37 -0.99
CA TYR A 9 7.01 -1.12 -1.93
C TYR A 9 6.50 -0.24 -3.06
N LEU A 10 6.61 -0.74 -4.28
CA LEU A 10 5.92 -0.16 -5.43
C LEU A 10 4.45 -0.55 -5.44
N GLN A 11 3.63 0.25 -6.11
CA GLN A 11 2.21 -0.07 -6.30
C GLN A 11 2.01 -1.51 -6.77
N LYS A 12 2.80 -1.95 -7.76
CA LYS A 12 2.72 -3.31 -8.33
C LYS A 12 3.02 -4.39 -7.28
N GLU A 13 3.96 -4.16 -6.37
CA GLU A 13 4.29 -5.12 -5.31
C GLU A 13 3.17 -5.19 -4.27
N ILE A 14 2.61 -4.04 -3.89
CA ILE A 14 1.44 -3.99 -2.99
C ILE A 14 0.25 -4.71 -3.64
N GLN A 15 0.03 -4.51 -4.93
CA GLN A 15 -1.04 -5.18 -5.67
C GLN A 15 -0.87 -6.70 -5.67
N ILE A 16 0.36 -7.20 -5.90
CA ILE A 16 0.68 -8.63 -5.83
C ILE A 16 0.40 -9.17 -4.42
N GLU A 17 0.93 -8.49 -3.39
CA GLU A 17 0.69 -8.86 -1.99
C GLU A 17 -0.80 -8.92 -1.66
N LEU A 18 -1.62 -7.99 -2.20
CA LEU A 18 -3.06 -7.94 -1.99
C LEU A 18 -3.88 -8.94 -2.82
N LYS A 19 -3.32 -10.10 -3.20
CA LYS A 19 -3.92 -11.11 -4.12
C LYS A 19 -4.09 -10.61 -5.57
N GLY A 20 -3.15 -9.80 -6.06
CA GLY A 20 -3.11 -9.40 -7.46
C GLY A 20 -4.23 -8.44 -7.88
N ILE A 21 -4.65 -7.51 -7.01
CA ILE A 21 -5.69 -6.54 -7.37
C ILE A 21 -5.26 -5.63 -8.52
N THR A 22 -6.21 -5.25 -9.38
CA THR A 22 -5.96 -4.33 -10.50
C THR A 22 -5.62 -2.92 -10.00
N SER A 23 -4.97 -2.14 -10.86
CA SER A 23 -4.57 -0.76 -10.53
C SER A 23 -5.77 0.15 -10.29
N GLU A 24 -6.89 -0.10 -10.95
CA GLU A 24 -8.16 0.58 -10.69
C GLU A 24 -8.69 0.29 -9.29
N THR A 25 -8.76 -0.98 -8.90
CA THR A 25 -9.22 -1.38 -7.57
C THR A 25 -8.31 -0.81 -6.49
N PHE A 26 -6.98 -0.89 -6.68
CA PHE A 26 -6.03 -0.26 -5.78
C PHE A 26 -6.26 1.25 -5.67
N ASN A 27 -6.38 1.95 -6.79
CA ASN A 27 -6.61 3.40 -6.79
C ASN A 27 -7.95 3.79 -6.16
N LYS A 28 -8.99 2.97 -6.33
CA LYS A 28 -10.30 3.19 -5.68
C LYS A 28 -10.16 3.10 -4.16
N HIS A 29 -9.46 2.08 -3.65
CA HIS A 29 -9.19 1.96 -2.22
C HIS A 29 -8.29 3.10 -1.71
N TYR A 30 -7.20 3.39 -2.42
CA TYR A 30 -6.28 4.49 -2.10
C TYR A 30 -6.99 5.85 -2.03
N ARG A 31 -7.91 6.13 -2.96
CA ARG A 31 -8.67 7.40 -3.00
C ARG A 31 -9.81 7.45 -2.00
N SER A 32 -10.46 6.32 -1.71
CA SER A 32 -11.62 6.28 -0.82
C SER A 32 -11.25 6.16 0.66
N ASP A 33 -10.14 5.47 0.96
CA ASP A 33 -9.72 5.19 2.33
C ASP A 33 -8.74 6.28 2.82
N LYS A 34 -9.26 7.21 3.63
CA LYS A 34 -8.47 8.31 4.20
C LYS A 34 -7.33 7.85 5.11
N ASN A 35 -7.38 6.62 5.60
CA ASN A 35 -6.34 6.05 6.46
C ASN A 35 -5.28 5.28 5.65
N PHE A 36 -5.46 5.12 4.34
CA PHE A 36 -4.48 4.42 3.52
C PHE A 36 -3.16 5.19 3.51
N PRO A 37 -2.02 4.52 3.67
CA PRO A 37 -0.72 5.17 3.74
C PRO A 37 -0.42 5.95 2.47
N LYS A 38 0.05 7.18 2.64
CA LYS A 38 0.50 8.00 1.52
C LYS A 38 1.85 7.48 1.01
N PRO A 39 2.11 7.56 -0.30
CA PRO A 39 3.42 7.23 -0.84
C PRO A 39 4.49 8.19 -0.28
N ILE A 40 5.65 7.66 0.09
CA ILE A 40 6.84 8.45 0.45
C ILE A 40 7.48 9.09 -0.78
N PHE A 41 7.20 8.54 -1.96
CA PHE A 41 7.65 9.09 -3.22
C PHE A 41 6.49 9.06 -4.21
N ASP A 42 6.03 10.23 -4.65
CA ASP A 42 4.93 10.39 -5.59
C ASP A 42 5.42 11.14 -6.82
N THR A 43 5.78 10.39 -7.86
CA THR A 43 6.03 10.95 -9.19
C THR A 43 4.97 10.44 -10.15
N PRO A 44 4.64 11.18 -11.22
CA PRO A 44 3.64 10.76 -12.20
C PRO A 44 3.95 9.40 -12.85
N ARG A 45 5.21 8.95 -12.81
CA ARG A 45 5.64 7.65 -13.33
C ARG A 45 5.83 6.56 -12.27
N LYS A 46 6.04 6.93 -11.00
CA LYS A 46 6.41 5.98 -9.95
C LYS A 46 5.92 6.44 -8.59
N LYS A 47 5.17 5.56 -7.92
CA LYS A 47 4.72 5.71 -6.55
C LYS A 47 5.37 4.65 -5.67
N VAL A 48 5.93 5.08 -4.54
CA VAL A 48 6.61 4.22 -3.57
C VAL A 48 5.99 4.43 -2.20
N TRP A 49 5.65 3.34 -1.52
CA TRP A 49 5.12 3.35 -0.16
C TRP A 49 6.14 2.80 0.81
N ASP A 50 6.14 3.38 2.00
CA ASP A 50 6.90 2.89 3.13
C ASP A 50 6.25 1.62 3.69
N GLY A 51 7.06 0.57 3.87
CA GLY A 51 6.60 -0.72 4.36
C GLY A 51 6.06 -0.66 5.78
N ARG A 52 6.64 0.17 6.66
CA ARG A 52 6.14 0.34 8.03
C ARG A 52 4.74 0.97 8.03
N ALA A 53 4.50 1.97 7.19
CA ALA A 53 3.17 2.57 7.04
C ALA A 53 2.13 1.57 6.50
N LEU A 54 2.53 0.71 5.54
CA LEU A 54 1.69 -0.38 5.05
C LEU A 54 1.38 -1.40 6.14
N VAL A 55 2.40 -1.91 6.86
CA VAL A 55 2.21 -2.84 7.98
C VAL A 55 1.24 -2.26 8.99
N TYR A 56 1.47 -1.02 9.45
CA TYR A 56 0.62 -0.39 10.45
C TYR A 56 -0.84 -0.27 9.99
N TYR A 57 -1.07 0.12 8.73
CA TYR A 57 -2.41 0.22 8.18
C TYR A 57 -3.11 -1.14 8.07
N PHE A 58 -2.42 -2.16 7.58
CA PHE A 58 -3.00 -3.50 7.41
C PHE A 58 -3.17 -4.24 8.74
N ASP A 59 -2.28 -4.02 9.71
CA ASP A 59 -2.37 -4.55 11.07
C ASP A 59 -3.59 -3.96 11.80
N LYS A 60 -3.73 -2.63 11.77
CA LYS A 60 -4.91 -1.91 12.28
C LYS A 60 -6.21 -2.37 11.63
N LYS A 61 -6.20 -2.66 10.33
CA LYS A 61 -7.37 -3.16 9.60
C LYS A 61 -7.69 -4.62 9.91
N SER A 62 -6.68 -5.42 10.26
CA SER A 62 -6.83 -6.82 10.67
C SER A 62 -7.33 -6.96 12.12
N GLY A 63 -7.41 -5.87 12.89
CA GLY A 63 -7.81 -5.90 14.30
C GLY A 63 -6.79 -6.61 15.20
N ARG A 64 -5.52 -6.64 14.77
CA ARG A 64 -4.39 -7.11 15.57
C ARG A 64 -3.77 -5.96 16.37
#